data_AF-A0A193GBH6-F1
#
_entry.id   AF-A0A193GBH6-F1
#
_cell.length_a   1.000
_cell.length_b   1.000
_cell.length_c   1.000
_cell.angle_alpha   90.00
_cell.angle_beta   90.00
_cell.angle_gamma   90.00
#
_symmetry.space_group_name_H-M   'P 1'
#
loop_
_entity.id
_entity.type
_entity.pdbx_description
1 polymer ?
#
loop_
_entity_poly.entity_id
_entity_poly.type
_entity_poly.pdbx_seq_one_letter_code
_entity_poly.pdbx_strand_id
1 'polypeptide(L)' 'MESRLLDILVCPICKGPLRFDRQNAELVCNADRLAYPVRDGIPVMLESEARPLDGERGADAS' A
#
# COMPACT_ATOMS: atom_id res chain seq x y z
N MET A 1 18.99 -16.24 14.40
CA MET A 1 18.32 -16.11 13.08
C MET A 1 17.29 -15.00 13.26
N GLU A 2 17.73 -13.76 13.39
CA GLU A 2 16.88 -12.62 13.74
C GLU A 2 16.98 -11.59 12.64
N SER A 3 16.09 -11.63 11.62
CA SER A 3 15.78 -10.47 10.74
C SER A 3 14.94 -10.85 9.50
N ARG A 4 13.75 -11.47 9.65
CA ARG A 4 12.84 -11.65 8.49
C ARG A 4 11.35 -11.39 8.76
N LEU A 5 11.02 -10.70 9.85
CA LEU A 5 9.60 -10.41 10.14
C LEU A 5 9.06 -9.16 9.40
N LEU A 6 9.94 -8.30 8.88
CA LEU A 6 9.56 -7.07 8.18
C LEU A 6 9.52 -7.21 6.64
N ASP A 7 9.89 -8.36 6.10
CA ASP A 7 9.70 -8.74 4.68
C ASP A 7 8.27 -9.24 4.37
N ILE A 8 7.35 -9.18 5.35
CA ILE A 8 6.07 -9.92 5.31
C ILE A 8 4.91 -9.11 4.69
N LEU A 9 4.99 -7.77 4.66
CA LEU A 9 3.89 -6.94 4.19
C LEU A 9 3.84 -6.92 2.66
N VAL A 10 3.07 -7.86 2.12
CA VAL A 10 2.72 -7.98 0.70
C VAL A 10 1.28 -7.57 0.45
N CYS A 11 0.94 -7.26 -0.80
CA CYS A 11 -0.43 -6.95 -1.17
C CYS A 11 -1.36 -8.13 -0.81
N PRO A 12 -2.52 -7.90 -0.16
CA PRO A 12 -3.46 -8.97 0.16
C PRO A 12 -4.04 -9.66 -1.08
N ILE A 13 -4.06 -8.98 -2.23
CA ILE A 13 -4.63 -9.48 -3.49
C ILE A 13 -3.57 -10.23 -4.30
N CYS A 14 -2.61 -9.52 -4.92
CA CYS A 14 -1.63 -10.15 -5.81
C CYS A 14 -0.41 -10.77 -5.10
N LYS A 15 -0.27 -10.59 -3.78
CA LYS A 15 0.93 -10.98 -3.00
C LYS A 15 2.24 -10.32 -3.47
N GLY A 16 2.13 -9.28 -4.28
CA GLY A 16 3.26 -8.47 -4.75
C GLY A 16 3.80 -7.50 -3.70
N PRO A 17 4.92 -6.84 -4.02
CA PRO A 17 5.54 -5.87 -3.13
C PRO A 17 4.65 -4.62 -2.95
N LEU A 18 4.69 -4.05 -1.73
CA LEU A 18 4.04 -2.78 -1.40
C LEU A 18 5.08 -1.68 -1.22
N ARG A 19 4.79 -0.48 -1.73
CA ARG A 19 5.58 0.73 -1.47
C ARG A 19 4.91 1.55 -0.38
N PHE A 20 5.62 1.85 0.70
CA PHE A 20 5.09 2.78 1.71
C PHE A 20 5.22 4.23 1.22
N ASP A 21 4.10 4.89 1.04
CA ASP A 21 4.00 6.33 0.83
C ASP A 21 3.87 7.03 2.20
N ARG A 22 4.95 7.71 2.58
CA ARG A 22 5.02 8.45 3.85
C ARG A 22 4.20 9.74 3.83
N GLN A 23 3.96 10.33 2.66
CA GLN A 23 3.24 11.61 2.55
C GLN A 23 1.77 11.40 2.83
N ASN A 24 1.20 10.32 2.29
CA ASN A 24 -0.21 9.97 2.45
C ASN A 24 -0.46 8.93 3.56
N ALA A 25 0.60 8.39 4.16
CA ALA A 25 0.53 7.26 5.10
C ALA A 25 -0.22 6.06 4.50
N GLU A 26 0.21 5.60 3.33
CA GLU A 26 -0.45 4.53 2.57
C GLU A 26 0.56 3.45 2.12
N LEU A 27 0.09 2.21 1.94
CA LEU A 27 0.83 1.15 1.26
C LEU A 27 0.30 0.99 -0.17
N VAL A 28 1.13 1.33 -1.14
CA VAL A 28 0.77 1.36 -2.56
C VAL A 28 1.15 0.04 -3.23
N CYS A 29 0.18 -0.60 -3.86
CA CYS A 29 0.35 -1.72 -4.77
C CYS A 29 0.22 -1.23 -6.22
N ASN A 30 1.32 -1.23 -6.98
CA ASN A 30 1.29 -0.82 -8.39
C ASN A 30 0.66 -1.87 -9.31
N ALA A 31 0.68 -3.16 -8.94
CA ALA A 31 0.14 -4.24 -9.75
C ALA A 31 -1.40 -4.20 -9.78
N ASP A 32 -2.02 -4.06 -8.60
CA ASP A 32 -3.48 -3.96 -8.47
C ASP A 32 -3.99 -2.51 -8.57
N ARG A 33 -3.07 -1.54 -8.64
CA ARG A 33 -3.34 -0.10 -8.68
C ARG A 33 -4.22 0.37 -7.52
N LEU A 34 -3.84 -0.05 -6.32
CA LEU A 34 -4.52 0.24 -5.05
C LEU A 34 -3.56 0.84 -4.02
N ALA A 35 -4.06 1.72 -3.17
CA ALA A 35 -3.37 2.24 -2.00
C ALA A 35 -4.15 1.92 -0.72
N TYR A 36 -3.51 1.22 0.21
CA TYR A 36 -4.09 0.81 1.49
C TYR A 36 -3.70 1.83 2.59
N PRO A 37 -4.65 2.47 3.28
CA PRO A 37 -4.31 3.47 4.29
C PRO A 37 -3.69 2.84 5.54
N VAL A 38 -2.80 3.58 6.19
CA VAL A 38 -2.22 3.25 7.49
C VAL A 38 -2.83 4.19 8.52
N ARG A 39 -3.62 3.64 9.45
CA ARG A 39 -4.29 4.40 10.52
C ARG A 39 -3.71 3.97 11.86
N ASP A 40 -3.26 4.93 12.66
CA ASP A 40 -2.60 4.66 13.96
C ASP A 40 -1.43 3.68 13.88
N GLY A 41 -0.69 3.68 12.76
CA GLY A 41 0.41 2.74 12.50
C GLY A 41 -0.04 1.34 12.08
N ILE A 42 -1.33 1.10 11.90
CA ILE A 42 -1.91 -0.18 11.49
C ILE A 42 -2.33 -0.10 10.01
N PRO A 43 -1.77 -0.94 9.12
CA PRO A 43 -2.21 -1.02 7.74
C PRO A 43 -3.63 -1.59 7.61
N VAL A 44 -4.53 -0.85 6.96
CA VAL A 44 -5.89 -1.30 6.63
C VAL A 44 -5.87 -2.02 5.29
N MET A 45 -5.59 -3.32 5.31
CA MET A 45 -5.48 -4.17 4.11
C MET A 45 -6.84 -4.69 3.62
N LEU A 46 -7.85 -3.83 3.57
CA LEU A 46 -9.19 -4.14 3.06
C LEU A 46 -9.38 -3.48 1.69
N GLU A 47 -9.83 -4.25 0.70
CA GLU A 47 -10.09 -3.74 -0.65
C GLU A 47 -11.13 -2.61 -0.65
N SER A 48 -12.17 -2.71 0.20
CA SER A 48 -13.21 -1.68 0.33
C SER A 48 -12.70 -0.35 0.88
N GLU A 49 -11.60 -0.37 1.62
CA GLU A 49 -10.95 0.82 2.19
C GLU A 49 -9.77 1.28 1.33
N ALA A 50 -9.39 0.51 0.31
CA ALA A 50 -8.28 0.83 -0.56
C ALA A 50 -8.68 1.92 -1.56
N ARG A 51 -7.79 2.88 -1.74
CA ARG A 51 -7.97 3.95 -2.72
C ARG A 51 -7.45 3.49 -4.08
N PRO A 52 -8.26 3.53 -5.16
CA PRO A 52 -7.78 3.22 -6.50
C PRO A 52 -6.84 4.32 -7.02
N LEU A 53 -5.70 3.91 -7.56
CA LEU A 53 -4.75 4.84 -8.21
C LEU A 53 -5.26 5.33 -9.58
N ASP A 54 -6.30 4.68 -10.12
CA ASP A 54 -6.84 4.92 -11.47
C ASP A 54 -7.94 5.97 -11.50
N GLY A 55 -8.43 6.35 -10.32
CA GLY A 55 -9.47 7.36 -10.15
C GLY A 55 -8.98 8.80 -10.26
N GLU A 56 -7.66 9.04 -10.17
CA GLU A 56 -7.07 10.37 -10.30
C GLU A 56 -5.80 10.30 -11.15
N ARG A 57 -5.95 10.61 -12.43
CA ARG A 57 -4.82 10.99 -13.27
C ARG A 57 -4.30 12.34 -12.76
N GLY A 58 -3.34 12.32 -11.83
CA GLY A 58 -2.53 13.49 -11.47
C GLY A 58 -2.42 13.75 -9.98
N ALA A 59 -1.20 13.63 -9.43
CA ALA A 59 -0.60 14.54 -8.44
C ALA A 59 0.72 14.04 -7.81
N ASP A 60 1.46 13.07 -8.36
CA ASP A 60 2.79 12.73 -7.82
C ASP A 60 3.80 12.25 -8.87
N ALA A 61 3.97 13.02 -9.94
CA ALA A 61 5.22 13.03 -10.71
C ALA A 61 5.86 14.42 -10.53
N SER A 62 6.63 14.56 -9.44
CA SER A 62 7.68 15.58 -9.31
C SER A 62 9.01 14.98 -9.73
#